data_AF-A4XWX7-F1
#
_entry.id   AF-A4XWX7-F1
#
_cell.length_a   1.000
_cell.length_b   1.000
_cell.length_c   1.000
_cell.angle_alpha   90.00
_cell.angle_beta   90.00
_cell.angle_gamma   90.00
#
_symmetry.space_group_name_H-M   'P 1'
#
loop_
_entity.id
_entity.type
_entity.pdbx_description
1 polymer ?
#
loop_
_entity_poly.entity_id
_entity_poly.type
_entity_poly.pdbx_seq_one_letter_code
_entity_poly.pdbx_strand_id
1 'polypeptide(L)'
;METTVFLAVIAAAALHAGWNALLKIGLDRFLTATLIQIGAGLVALCALPLVALPQASAWPWIALSALLHIGYNFFLARAYQYGDLGQVYPIARGSSPLMVALLSLLLLHDGLDALQLLGLLTLVLGIWLMAIRGGHHQAPRGAMLACALMTALFIAGYTLSDAMGARSNGDALSYSLWLFTVNGVVMALVLALSRGPRAFLQLGPHWRGGLAGGAMSMAAYTIVIWAMTQAPVALVSALRETSVLFAVLLGVVLLKEPLRPIRVLACVVIAAGVVVMKLA
;
A
#
# COMPACT_ATOMS: atom_id res chain seq x y z
N MET A 1 -10.63 0.46 -18.67
CA MET A 1 -11.27 0.30 -17.32
C MET A 1 -12.46 1.26 -17.16
N GLU A 2 -13.55 0.80 -16.53
CA GLU A 2 -14.72 1.65 -16.25
C GLU A 2 -14.35 2.92 -15.46
N THR A 3 -15.05 4.02 -15.74
CA THR A 3 -14.78 5.33 -15.12
C THR A 3 -15.13 5.36 -13.64
N THR A 4 -16.15 4.61 -13.21
CA THR A 4 -16.52 4.44 -11.81
C THR A 4 -15.38 3.81 -11.01
N VAL A 5 -14.83 2.69 -11.49
CA VAL A 5 -13.69 2.00 -10.88
C VAL A 5 -12.46 2.90 -10.85
N PHE A 6 -12.16 3.59 -11.96
CA PHE A 6 -11.06 4.55 -12.01
C PHE A 6 -11.16 5.63 -10.93
N LEU A 7 -12.30 6.32 -10.85
CA LEU A 7 -12.51 7.41 -9.88
C LEU A 7 -12.47 6.89 -8.45
N ALA A 8 -12.99 5.69 -8.19
CA ALA A 8 -12.91 5.05 -6.88
C ALA A 8 -11.45 4.78 -6.47
N VAL A 9 -10.61 4.29 -7.38
CA VAL A 9 -9.17 4.05 -7.10
C VAL A 9 -8.42 5.37 -6.87
N ILE A 10 -8.73 6.43 -7.62
CA ILE A 10 -8.15 7.76 -7.37
C ILE A 10 -8.60 8.32 -6.01
N ALA A 11 -9.87 8.16 -5.63
CA ALA A 11 -10.36 8.53 -4.32
C ALA A 11 -9.67 7.72 -3.20
N ALA A 12 -9.47 6.41 -3.41
CA ALA A 12 -8.71 5.56 -2.51
C ALA A 12 -7.25 6.02 -2.38
N ALA A 13 -6.61 6.42 -3.47
CA ALA A 13 -5.26 6.98 -3.46
C ALA A 13 -5.17 8.29 -2.66
N ALA A 14 -6.19 9.16 -2.77
CA ALA A 14 -6.29 10.38 -1.98
C ALA A 14 -6.51 10.09 -0.49
N LEU A 15 -7.42 9.18 -0.14
CA LEU A 15 -7.63 8.70 1.24
C LEU A 15 -6.34 8.10 1.81
N HIS A 16 -5.62 7.34 1.01
CA HIS A 16 -4.35 6.74 1.39
C HIS A 16 -3.28 7.80 1.71
N ALA A 17 -3.18 8.86 0.90
CA ALA A 17 -2.29 9.98 1.19
C ALA A 17 -2.74 10.76 2.44
N GLY A 18 -4.05 10.92 2.63
CA GLY A 18 -4.63 11.62 3.76
C GLY A 18 -4.24 11.02 5.10
N TRP A 19 -4.42 9.71 5.30
CA TRP A 19 -4.04 9.10 6.59
C TRP A 19 -2.54 9.18 6.85
N ASN A 20 -1.70 9.05 5.81
CA ASN A 20 -0.26 9.23 5.94
C ASN A 20 0.10 10.65 6.41
N ALA A 21 -0.62 11.66 5.94
CA ALA A 21 -0.43 13.05 6.37
C ALA A 21 -0.92 13.31 7.80
N LEU A 22 -2.01 12.66 8.23
CA LEU A 22 -2.55 12.80 9.59
C LEU A 22 -1.61 12.25 10.67
N LEU A 23 -0.71 11.33 10.33
CA LEU A 23 0.11 10.61 11.31
C LEU A 23 1.54 11.15 11.37
N LYS A 24 1.70 12.39 11.84
CA LYS A 24 2.93 12.84 12.51
C LYS A 24 2.83 12.51 14.00
N ILE A 25 2.79 11.22 14.30
CA ILE A 25 2.74 10.74 15.69
C ILE A 25 4.17 10.65 16.23
N GLY A 26 4.40 11.07 17.47
CA GLY A 26 5.69 10.97 18.18
C GLY A 26 6.15 9.53 18.49
N LEU A 27 5.62 8.54 17.77
CA LEU A 27 6.00 7.15 17.84
C LEU A 27 7.07 6.85 16.79
N ASP A 28 7.86 5.81 17.02
CA ASP A 28 8.67 5.28 15.92
C ASP A 28 7.79 4.68 14.82
N ARG A 29 8.39 4.44 13.64
CA ARG A 29 7.66 3.99 12.45
C ARG A 29 7.00 2.64 12.63
N PHE A 30 7.63 1.73 13.37
CA PHE A 30 7.07 0.40 13.61
C PHE A 30 5.83 0.50 14.49
N LEU A 31 5.90 1.23 15.60
CA LEU A 31 4.74 1.44 16.48
C LEU A 31 3.62 2.22 15.78
N THR A 32 3.96 3.20 14.94
CA THR A 32 2.96 3.92 14.12
C THR A 32 2.25 2.98 13.15
N ALA A 33 3.00 2.16 12.40
CA ALA A 33 2.41 1.19 11.47
C ALA A 33 1.57 0.13 12.19
N THR A 34 2.06 -0.39 13.32
CA THR A 34 1.33 -1.32 14.18
C THR A 34 0.03 -0.71 14.69
N LEU A 35 0.07 0.52 15.20
CA LEU A 35 -1.10 1.24 15.72
C LEU A 35 -2.19 1.38 14.65
N ILE A 36 -1.82 1.71 13.42
CA ILE A 36 -2.76 1.83 12.29
C ILE A 36 -3.36 0.48 11.93
N GLN A 37 -2.55 -0.58 11.88
CA GLN A 37 -3.05 -1.92 11.53
C GLN A 37 -3.96 -2.49 12.61
N ILE A 38 -3.62 -2.31 13.89
CA ILE A 38 -4.51 -2.65 15.02
C ILE A 38 -5.78 -1.82 14.93
N GLY A 39 -5.67 -0.49 14.71
CA GLY A 39 -6.82 0.39 14.57
C GLY A 39 -7.74 -0.01 13.43
N ALA A 40 -7.19 -0.33 12.26
CA ALA A 40 -7.93 -0.85 11.11
C ALA A 40 -8.61 -2.17 11.44
N GLY A 41 -7.91 -3.10 12.11
CA GLY A 41 -8.47 -4.38 12.54
C GLY A 41 -9.60 -4.25 13.55
N LEU A 42 -9.52 -3.28 14.47
CA LEU A 42 -10.61 -2.98 15.42
C LEU A 42 -11.82 -2.38 14.72
N VAL A 43 -11.62 -1.43 13.81
CA VAL A 43 -12.70 -0.86 13.00
C VAL A 43 -13.37 -1.94 12.16
N ALA A 44 -12.56 -2.82 11.54
CA ALA A 44 -13.07 -3.95 10.77
C ALA A 44 -13.83 -4.94 11.64
N LEU A 45 -13.31 -5.27 12.82
CA LEU A 45 -13.95 -6.17 13.79
C LEU A 45 -15.35 -5.66 14.19
N CYS A 46 -15.48 -4.35 14.46
CA CYS A 46 -16.77 -3.74 14.75
C CYS A 46 -17.75 -3.77 13.56
N ALA A 47 -17.24 -3.82 12.33
CA ALA A 47 -18.03 -3.89 11.11
C ALA A 47 -18.35 -5.33 10.66
N LEU A 48 -17.71 -6.36 11.22
CA LEU A 48 -17.96 -7.77 10.85
C LEU A 48 -19.44 -8.18 10.94
N PRO A 49 -20.26 -7.74 11.92
CA PRO A 49 -21.67 -8.08 11.97
C PRO A 49 -22.49 -7.59 10.75
N LEU A 50 -21.94 -6.66 9.96
CA LEU A 50 -22.58 -6.11 8.76
C LEU A 50 -22.34 -6.96 7.52
N VAL A 51 -21.47 -7.97 7.58
CA VAL A 51 -21.09 -8.80 6.44
C VAL A 51 -21.20 -10.28 6.76
N ALA A 52 -21.39 -11.09 5.72
CA ALA A 52 -21.35 -12.54 5.85
C ALA A 52 -19.92 -13.03 6.14
N LEU A 53 -19.83 -14.23 6.71
CA LEU A 53 -18.58 -14.98 6.78
C LEU A 53 -18.02 -15.23 5.37
N PRO A 54 -16.68 -15.16 5.17
CA PRO A 54 -16.09 -15.43 3.88
C PRO A 54 -16.30 -16.90 3.51
N GLN A 55 -16.39 -17.15 2.21
CA GLN A 55 -16.41 -18.49 1.68
C GLN A 55 -15.15 -19.26 2.12
N ALA A 56 -15.27 -20.59 2.26
CA ALA A 56 -14.15 -21.46 2.64
C ALA A 56 -12.92 -21.26 1.74
N SER A 57 -13.14 -20.99 0.45
CA SER A 57 -12.12 -20.70 -0.57
C SER A 57 -11.29 -19.45 -0.29
N ALA A 58 -11.81 -18.47 0.47
CA ALA A 58 -11.16 -17.20 0.75
C ALA A 58 -10.14 -17.25 1.90
N TRP A 59 -10.32 -18.18 2.85
CA TRP A 59 -9.48 -18.27 4.05
C TRP A 59 -7.99 -18.55 3.78
N PRO A 60 -7.60 -19.44 2.85
CA PRO A 60 -6.21 -19.61 2.49
C PRO A 60 -5.56 -18.31 1.99
N TRP A 61 -6.30 -17.49 1.25
CA TRP A 61 -5.82 -16.19 0.75
C TRP A 61 -5.68 -15.17 1.88
N ILE A 62 -6.63 -15.11 2.82
CA ILE A 62 -6.52 -14.27 4.01
C ILE A 62 -5.28 -14.64 4.82
N ALA A 63 -5.04 -15.94 5.05
CA ALA A 63 -3.89 -16.43 5.78
C ALA A 63 -2.57 -16.10 5.05
N LEU A 64 -2.52 -16.37 3.74
CA LEU A 64 -1.36 -16.06 2.90
C LEU A 64 -1.06 -14.55 2.91
N SER A 65 -2.08 -13.71 2.71
CA SER A 65 -1.93 -12.25 2.75
C SER A 65 -1.43 -11.77 4.11
N ALA A 66 -1.95 -12.30 5.22
CA ALA A 66 -1.46 -11.95 6.56
C ALA A 66 0.04 -12.29 6.73
N LEU A 67 0.49 -13.47 6.26
CA LEU A 67 1.90 -13.86 6.29
C LEU A 67 2.77 -12.95 5.40
N LEU A 68 2.30 -12.62 4.20
CA LEU A 68 3.01 -11.73 3.28
C LEU A 68 3.12 -10.30 3.84
N HIS A 69 2.11 -9.83 4.59
CA HIS A 69 2.16 -8.55 5.28
C HIS A 69 3.25 -8.50 6.37
N ILE A 70 3.53 -9.62 7.07
CA ILE A 70 4.65 -9.69 8.02
C ILE A 70 5.97 -9.49 7.29
N GLY A 71 6.18 -10.22 6.18
CA GLY A 71 7.38 -10.09 5.35
C GLY A 71 7.56 -8.68 4.79
N TYR A 72 6.48 -8.08 4.27
CA TYR A 72 6.45 -6.68 3.83
C TYR A 72 6.94 -5.74 4.94
N ASN A 73 6.36 -5.83 6.14
CA ASN A 73 6.71 -4.95 7.26
C ASN A 73 8.17 -5.14 7.69
N PHE A 74 8.65 -6.39 7.74
CA PHE A 74 10.03 -6.71 8.10
C PHE A 74 11.04 -6.14 7.10
N PHE A 75 10.90 -6.44 5.81
CA PHE A 75 11.84 -5.97 4.79
C PHE A 75 11.78 -4.46 4.60
N LEU A 76 10.61 -3.85 4.73
CA LEU A 76 10.48 -2.40 4.66
C LEU A 76 11.19 -1.71 5.83
N ALA A 77 10.99 -2.20 7.05
CA ALA A 77 11.69 -1.69 8.23
C ALA A 77 13.21 -1.82 8.08
N ARG A 78 13.69 -2.96 7.55
CA ARG A 78 15.10 -3.20 7.27
C ARG A 78 15.64 -2.29 6.18
N ALA A 79 14.88 -2.05 5.11
CA ALA A 79 15.28 -1.13 4.04
C ALA A 79 15.49 0.29 4.59
N TYR A 80 14.64 0.75 5.50
CA TYR A 80 14.79 2.05 6.16
C TYR A 80 15.98 2.15 7.13
N GLN A 81 16.59 1.04 7.55
CA GLN A 81 17.86 1.07 8.29
C GLN A 81 19.06 1.39 7.38
N TYR A 82 18.93 1.08 6.08
CA TYR A 82 20.00 1.28 5.08
C TYR A 82 19.76 2.48 4.17
N GLY A 83 18.59 3.13 4.23
CA GLY A 83 18.27 4.24 3.34
C GLY A 83 17.15 5.12 3.86
N ASP A 84 17.16 6.38 3.43
CA ASP A 84 16.17 7.35 3.87
C ASP A 84 14.81 7.09 3.22
N LEU A 85 13.76 7.64 3.85
CA LEU A 85 12.38 7.52 3.38
C LEU A 85 12.23 7.96 1.92
N GLY A 86 12.89 9.06 1.54
CA GLY A 86 12.82 9.63 0.19
C GLY A 86 13.45 8.75 -0.90
N GLN A 87 14.21 7.71 -0.54
CA GLN A 87 14.84 6.78 -1.48
C GLN A 87 14.19 5.40 -1.43
N VAL A 88 14.06 4.83 -0.24
CA VAL A 88 13.52 3.48 -0.05
C VAL A 88 12.07 3.40 -0.49
N TYR A 89 11.26 4.39 -0.14
CA TYR A 89 9.82 4.37 -0.41
C TYR A 89 9.51 4.39 -1.91
N PRO A 90 10.04 5.33 -2.73
CA PRO A 90 9.78 5.31 -4.17
C PRO A 90 10.31 4.06 -4.88
N ILE A 91 11.43 3.48 -4.44
CA ILE A 91 11.95 2.25 -5.04
C ILE A 91 11.02 1.07 -4.72
N ALA A 92 10.69 0.86 -3.44
CA ALA A 92 9.81 -0.26 -3.04
C ALA A 92 8.41 -0.14 -3.66
N ARG A 93 7.82 1.06 -3.65
CA ARG A 93 6.48 1.31 -4.17
C ARG A 93 6.45 1.33 -5.70
N GLY A 94 7.39 2.00 -6.35
CA GLY A 94 7.46 2.05 -7.81
C GLY A 94 7.74 0.68 -8.45
N SER A 95 8.53 -0.17 -7.81
CA SER A 95 8.79 -1.52 -8.32
C SER A 95 7.62 -2.49 -8.14
N SER A 96 6.70 -2.22 -7.20
CA SER A 96 5.64 -3.16 -6.86
C SER A 96 4.62 -3.37 -8.00
N PRO A 97 4.07 -2.34 -8.66
CA PRO A 97 3.17 -2.54 -9.80
C PRO A 97 3.80 -3.32 -10.96
N LEU A 98 5.11 -3.17 -11.19
CA LEU A 98 5.83 -3.98 -12.20
C LEU A 98 5.87 -5.46 -11.79
N MET A 99 6.13 -5.73 -10.51
CA MET A 99 6.11 -7.10 -9.99
C MET A 99 4.69 -7.69 -10.02
N VAL A 100 3.65 -6.89 -9.73
CA VAL A 100 2.26 -7.30 -9.90
C VAL A 100 1.97 -7.63 -11.35
N ALA A 101 2.36 -6.79 -12.31
CA ALA A 101 2.15 -7.03 -13.73
C ALA A 101 2.84 -8.32 -14.20
N LEU A 102 4.12 -8.51 -13.82
CA LEU A 102 4.87 -9.70 -14.16
C LEU A 102 4.24 -10.97 -13.57
N LEU A 103 3.91 -10.96 -12.27
CA LEU A 103 3.30 -12.12 -11.61
C LEU A 103 1.86 -12.36 -12.07
N SER A 104 1.10 -11.33 -12.44
CA SER A 104 -0.24 -11.48 -13.05
C SER A 104 -0.13 -12.20 -14.38
N LEU A 105 0.83 -11.82 -15.23
CA LEU A 105 1.08 -12.47 -16.51
C LEU A 105 1.49 -13.94 -16.31
N LEU A 106 2.39 -14.21 -15.37
CA LEU A 106 2.94 -15.56 -15.16
C LEU A 106 2.00 -16.51 -14.43
N LEU A 107 1.25 -16.03 -13.43
CA LEU A 107 0.43 -16.87 -12.55
C LEU A 107 -1.04 -16.86 -12.93
N LEU A 108 -1.56 -15.70 -13.36
CA LEU A 108 -2.98 -15.51 -13.69
C LEU A 108 -3.24 -15.55 -15.20
N HIS A 109 -2.18 -15.56 -16.02
CA HIS A 109 -2.27 -15.41 -17.48
C HIS A 109 -3.04 -14.14 -17.90
N ASP A 110 -3.05 -13.13 -17.01
CA ASP A 110 -3.73 -11.85 -17.17
C ASP A 110 -2.67 -10.80 -17.53
N GLY A 111 -2.53 -10.55 -18.84
CA GLY A 111 -1.56 -9.64 -19.41
C GLY A 111 -2.13 -8.24 -19.62
N LEU A 112 -1.25 -7.23 -19.63
CA LEU A 112 -1.60 -5.88 -20.04
C LEU A 112 -1.41 -5.74 -21.56
N ASP A 113 -2.26 -4.95 -22.20
CA ASP A 113 -1.99 -4.53 -23.58
C ASP A 113 -0.77 -3.58 -23.65
N ALA A 114 -0.31 -3.29 -24.86
CA ALA A 114 0.89 -2.47 -25.07
C ALA A 114 0.74 -1.04 -24.52
N LEU A 115 -0.45 -0.45 -24.59
CA LEU A 115 -0.69 0.93 -24.15
C LEU A 115 -0.80 1.01 -22.62
N GLN A 116 -1.46 0.03 -22.01
CA GLN A 116 -1.52 -0.19 -20.57
C GLN A 116 -0.11 -0.39 -19.98
N LEU A 117 0.70 -1.23 -20.63
CA LEU A 117 2.09 -1.46 -20.21
C LEU A 117 2.92 -0.18 -20.35
N LEU A 118 2.78 0.56 -21.44
CA LEU A 118 3.46 1.85 -21.62
C LEU A 118 3.07 2.85 -20.51
N GLY A 119 1.78 2.96 -20.21
CA GLY A 119 1.29 3.82 -19.13
C GLY A 119 1.82 3.42 -17.76
N LEU A 120 1.84 2.12 -17.45
CA LEU A 120 2.44 1.56 -16.25
C LEU A 120 3.93 1.90 -16.14
N LEU A 121 4.73 1.64 -17.19
CA LEU A 121 6.16 1.92 -17.20
C LEU A 121 6.44 3.43 -17.04
N THR A 122 5.65 4.27 -17.69
CA THR A 122 5.74 5.74 -17.58
C THR A 122 5.46 6.18 -16.15
N LEU A 123 4.39 5.67 -15.54
CA LEU A 123 4.02 5.96 -14.16
C LEU A 123 5.13 5.56 -13.20
N VAL A 124 5.66 4.34 -13.32
CA VAL A 124 6.73 3.82 -12.45
C VAL A 124 8.02 4.61 -12.59
N LEU A 125 8.39 4.99 -13.82
CA LEU A 125 9.54 5.87 -14.06
C LEU A 125 9.37 7.19 -13.31
N GLY A 126 8.19 7.81 -13.36
CA GLY A 126 7.88 9.03 -12.60
C GLY A 126 8.04 8.84 -11.08
N ILE A 127 7.65 7.70 -10.53
CA ILE A 127 7.87 7.38 -9.10
C ILE A 127 9.36 7.27 -8.80
N TRP A 128 10.12 6.51 -9.60
CA TRP A 128 11.56 6.36 -9.39
C TRP A 128 12.33 7.67 -9.57
N LEU A 129 11.86 8.60 -10.40
CA LEU A 129 12.42 9.96 -10.48
C LEU A 129 12.43 10.66 -9.10
N MET A 130 11.46 10.36 -8.23
CA MET A 130 11.43 10.91 -6.87
C MET A 130 12.56 10.39 -5.99
N ALA A 131 13.15 9.24 -6.31
CA ALA A 131 14.23 8.62 -5.54
C ALA A 131 15.62 9.21 -5.83
N ILE A 132 15.81 9.92 -6.95
CA ILE A 132 17.12 10.30 -7.52
C ILE A 132 18.01 11.12 -6.57
N ARG A 133 17.44 11.80 -5.56
CA ARG A 133 18.19 12.61 -4.58
C ARG A 133 17.90 12.27 -3.12
N GLY A 134 17.32 11.10 -2.84
CA GLY A 134 17.24 10.58 -1.47
C GLY A 134 18.46 9.74 -1.12
N GLY A 135 18.94 9.82 0.13
CA GLY A 135 19.92 8.89 0.68
C GLY A 135 21.23 9.51 1.18
N HIS A 136 21.68 9.05 2.35
CA HIS A 136 23.04 9.23 2.83
C HIS A 136 24.05 8.42 2.00
N HIS A 137 25.15 9.05 1.57
CA HIS A 137 26.17 8.45 0.69
C HIS A 137 26.96 7.27 1.28
N GLN A 138 26.78 6.95 2.56
CA GLN A 138 27.60 5.99 3.31
C GLN A 138 26.94 4.62 3.56
N ALA A 139 25.65 4.45 3.23
CA ALA A 139 24.95 3.21 3.51
C ALA A 139 25.18 2.14 2.41
N PRO A 140 25.14 0.83 2.75
CA PRO A 140 25.34 -0.26 1.79
C PRO A 140 24.19 -0.32 0.76
N ARG A 141 24.39 0.37 -0.38
CA ARG A 141 23.39 0.53 -1.45
C ARG A 141 22.78 -0.79 -1.93
N GLY A 142 23.60 -1.85 -2.03
CA GLY A 142 23.12 -3.18 -2.43
C GLY A 142 22.12 -3.79 -1.45
N ALA A 143 22.40 -3.70 -0.13
CA ALA A 143 21.50 -4.22 0.90
C ALA A 143 20.18 -3.43 0.95
N MET A 144 20.25 -2.11 0.81
CA MET A 144 19.06 -1.25 0.71
C MET A 144 18.19 -1.62 -0.49
N LEU A 145 18.79 -1.73 -1.68
CA LEU A 145 18.08 -2.10 -2.91
C LEU A 145 17.46 -3.49 -2.80
N ALA A 146 18.21 -4.48 -2.30
CA ALA A 146 17.69 -5.82 -2.09
C ALA A 146 16.48 -5.83 -1.14
N CYS A 147 16.56 -5.10 -0.01
CA CYS A 147 15.43 -5.01 0.91
C CYS A 147 14.23 -4.29 0.28
N ALA A 148 14.44 -3.20 -0.46
CA ALA A 148 13.36 -2.46 -1.12
C ALA A 148 12.67 -3.28 -2.21
N LEU A 149 13.42 -4.06 -3.00
CA LEU A 149 12.87 -4.96 -4.00
C LEU A 149 12.16 -6.16 -3.36
N MET A 150 12.67 -6.69 -2.26
CA MET A 150 11.96 -7.71 -1.47
C MET A 150 10.65 -7.15 -0.92
N THR A 151 10.64 -5.91 -0.41
CA THR A 151 9.41 -5.23 -0.02
C THR A 151 8.43 -5.15 -1.20
N ALA A 152 8.90 -4.74 -2.38
CA ALA A 152 8.06 -4.70 -3.59
C ALA A 152 7.47 -6.06 -3.95
N LEU A 153 8.24 -7.14 -3.78
CA LEU A 153 7.80 -8.52 -4.01
C LEU A 153 6.71 -8.94 -3.03
N PHE A 154 6.89 -8.66 -1.73
CA PHE A 154 5.85 -8.92 -0.73
C PHE A 154 4.59 -8.09 -0.99
N ILE A 155 4.74 -6.83 -1.44
CA ILE A 155 3.60 -6.01 -1.86
C ILE A 155 2.87 -6.66 -3.02
N ALA A 156 3.59 -7.10 -4.05
CA ALA A 156 2.99 -7.76 -5.19
C ALA A 156 2.30 -9.08 -4.81
N GLY A 157 2.94 -9.86 -3.94
CA GLY A 157 2.41 -11.11 -3.42
C GLY A 157 1.10 -10.92 -2.68
N TYR A 158 1.04 -10.03 -1.67
CA TYR A 158 -0.20 -9.82 -0.94
C TYR A 158 -1.26 -9.18 -1.83
N THR A 159 -0.87 -8.32 -2.78
CA THR A 159 -1.80 -7.67 -3.70
C THR A 159 -2.51 -8.70 -4.58
N LEU A 160 -1.76 -9.68 -5.12
CA LEU A 160 -2.33 -10.77 -5.91
C LEU A 160 -3.14 -11.74 -5.06
N SER A 161 -2.64 -12.07 -3.87
CA SER A 161 -3.36 -12.90 -2.89
C SER A 161 -4.72 -12.27 -2.53
N ASP A 162 -4.75 -10.96 -2.29
CA ASP A 162 -5.96 -10.22 -1.96
C ASP A 162 -6.93 -10.13 -3.14
N ALA A 163 -6.42 -9.89 -4.35
CA ALA A 163 -7.25 -9.89 -5.55
C ALA A 163 -7.91 -11.27 -5.77
N MET A 164 -7.14 -12.34 -5.66
CA MET A 164 -7.66 -13.71 -5.82
C MET A 164 -8.61 -14.10 -4.70
N GLY A 165 -8.28 -13.77 -3.45
CA GLY A 165 -9.12 -14.00 -2.30
C GLY A 165 -10.47 -13.31 -2.42
N ALA A 166 -10.48 -12.02 -2.78
CA ALA A 166 -11.72 -11.26 -2.97
C ALA A 166 -12.56 -11.78 -4.15
N ARG A 167 -11.92 -12.12 -5.29
CA ARG A 167 -12.60 -12.74 -6.44
C ARG A 167 -13.23 -14.09 -6.06
N SER A 168 -12.51 -14.93 -5.31
CA SER A 168 -13.02 -16.24 -4.84
C SER A 168 -14.10 -16.12 -3.77
N ASN A 169 -14.11 -15.03 -3.00
CA ASN A 169 -15.11 -14.80 -1.97
C ASN A 169 -16.45 -14.34 -2.56
N GLY A 170 -16.43 -13.69 -3.72
CA GLY A 170 -17.61 -13.07 -4.35
C GLY A 170 -18.09 -11.77 -3.69
N ASP A 171 -17.55 -11.44 -2.51
CA ASP A 171 -17.81 -10.20 -1.79
C ASP A 171 -16.47 -9.58 -1.32
N ALA A 172 -16.08 -8.49 -1.98
CA ALA A 172 -14.84 -7.78 -1.68
C ALA A 172 -14.87 -7.07 -0.32
N LEU A 173 -16.04 -6.61 0.14
CA LEU A 173 -16.19 -5.94 1.42
C LEU A 173 -16.03 -6.96 2.56
N SER A 174 -16.74 -8.09 2.49
CA SER A 174 -16.58 -9.20 3.43
C SER A 174 -15.12 -9.65 3.51
N TYR A 175 -14.48 -9.92 2.35
CA TYR A 175 -13.07 -10.32 2.31
C TYR A 175 -12.16 -9.29 3.00
N SER A 176 -12.33 -8.00 2.67
CA SER A 176 -11.50 -6.93 3.20
C SER A 176 -11.64 -6.79 4.72
N LEU A 177 -12.87 -6.81 5.25
CA LEU A 177 -13.07 -6.68 6.70
C LEU A 177 -12.41 -7.84 7.46
N TRP A 178 -12.58 -9.07 7.00
CA TRP A 178 -11.92 -10.22 7.61
C TRP A 178 -10.40 -10.17 7.49
N LEU A 179 -9.86 -9.78 6.34
CA LEU A 179 -8.43 -9.56 6.15
C LEU A 179 -7.89 -8.53 7.14
N PHE A 180 -8.54 -7.38 7.28
CA PHE A 180 -8.11 -6.32 8.19
C PHE A 180 -8.20 -6.73 9.65
N THR A 181 -9.25 -7.46 10.06
CA THR A 181 -9.35 -8.03 11.41
C THR A 181 -8.19 -8.98 11.68
N VAL A 182 -7.93 -9.94 10.79
CA VAL A 182 -6.83 -10.90 10.94
C VAL A 182 -5.48 -10.19 10.99
N ASN A 183 -5.24 -9.24 10.08
CA ASN A 183 -3.98 -8.51 10.02
C ASN A 183 -3.77 -7.63 11.28
N GLY A 184 -4.83 -7.03 11.82
CA GLY A 184 -4.78 -6.31 13.10
C GLY A 184 -4.37 -7.21 14.27
N VAL A 185 -4.94 -8.42 14.34
CA VAL A 185 -4.57 -9.44 15.35
C VAL A 185 -3.12 -9.88 15.16
N VAL A 186 -2.72 -10.23 13.93
CA VAL A 186 -1.36 -10.64 13.61
C VAL A 186 -0.36 -9.55 13.99
N MET A 187 -0.64 -8.29 13.67
CA MET A 187 0.26 -7.19 14.00
C MET A 187 0.33 -6.92 15.51
N ALA A 188 -0.76 -7.10 16.25
CA ALA A 188 -0.74 -7.09 17.72
C ALA A 188 0.14 -8.21 18.28
N LEU A 189 0.04 -9.43 17.74
CA LEU A 189 0.91 -10.55 18.13
C LEU A 189 2.38 -10.27 17.80
N VAL A 190 2.67 -9.74 16.61
CA VAL A 190 4.02 -9.34 16.23
C VAL A 190 4.58 -8.28 17.18
N LEU A 191 3.79 -7.28 17.60
CA LEU A 191 4.21 -6.31 18.61
C LEU A 191 4.53 -6.99 19.95
N ALA A 192 3.63 -7.85 20.44
CA ALA A 192 3.78 -8.55 21.70
C ALA A 192 5.06 -9.43 21.73
N LEU A 193 5.33 -10.14 20.63
CA LEU A 193 6.49 -11.02 20.50
C LEU A 193 7.80 -10.26 20.29
N SER A 194 7.78 -9.15 19.53
CA SER A 194 9.00 -8.41 19.19
C SER A 194 9.44 -7.39 20.24
N ARG A 195 8.49 -6.75 20.93
CA ARG A 195 8.77 -5.67 21.90
C ARG A 195 8.17 -5.89 23.29
N GLY A 196 7.52 -7.03 23.48
CA GLY A 196 6.85 -7.37 24.73
C GLY A 196 5.49 -6.68 24.89
N PRO A 197 4.65 -7.16 25.83
CA PRO A 197 3.30 -6.64 26.06
C PRO A 197 3.29 -5.20 26.62
N ARG A 198 4.39 -4.72 27.21
CA ARG A 198 4.48 -3.33 27.69
C ARG A 198 4.49 -2.31 26.56
N ALA A 199 4.83 -2.71 25.34
CA ALA A 199 4.84 -1.81 24.19
C ALA A 199 3.44 -1.27 23.83
N PHE A 200 2.37 -1.98 24.20
CA PHE A 200 0.99 -1.51 24.00
C PHE A 200 0.66 -0.24 24.80
N LEU A 201 1.33 -0.01 25.93
CA LEU A 201 1.16 1.21 26.72
C LEU A 201 1.58 2.47 25.94
N GLN A 202 2.54 2.33 25.02
CA GLN A 202 2.98 3.43 24.15
C GLN A 202 1.94 3.77 23.07
N LEU A 203 1.06 2.82 22.72
CA LEU A 203 -0.01 3.03 21.75
C LEU A 203 -1.18 3.80 22.36
N GLY A 204 -1.42 3.62 23.66
CA GLY A 204 -2.53 4.19 24.41
C GLY A 204 -2.75 5.68 24.15
N PRO A 205 -1.75 6.57 24.32
CA PRO A 205 -1.90 8.01 24.08
C PRO A 205 -2.35 8.40 22.66
N HIS A 206 -2.13 7.52 21.68
CA HIS A 206 -2.33 7.80 20.26
C HIS A 206 -3.53 7.04 19.65
N TRP A 207 -4.34 6.38 20.49
CA TRP A 207 -5.43 5.50 20.04
C TRP A 207 -6.40 6.16 19.05
N ARG A 208 -6.74 7.44 19.23
CA ARG A 208 -7.64 8.18 18.33
C ARG A 208 -7.06 8.33 16.92
N GLY A 209 -5.76 8.67 16.85
CA GLY A 209 -5.04 8.75 15.58
C GLY A 209 -4.93 7.37 14.93
N GLY A 210 -4.70 6.32 15.73
CA GLY A 210 -4.69 4.93 15.28
C GLY A 210 -6.02 4.47 14.67
N LEU A 211 -7.14 4.76 15.32
CA LEU A 211 -8.48 4.42 14.79
C LEU A 211 -8.83 5.24 13.56
N ALA A 212 -8.58 6.56 13.57
CA ALA A 212 -8.87 7.41 12.41
C ALA A 212 -8.02 7.01 11.19
N GLY A 213 -6.70 6.88 11.38
CA GLY A 213 -5.79 6.44 10.33
C GLY A 213 -6.07 5.00 9.88
N GLY A 214 -6.41 4.13 10.82
CA GLY A 214 -6.82 2.74 10.56
C GLY A 214 -8.09 2.66 9.72
N ALA A 215 -9.14 3.42 10.08
CA ALA A 215 -10.39 3.49 9.32
C ALA A 215 -10.17 4.02 7.89
N MET A 216 -9.37 5.08 7.73
CA MET A 216 -9.04 5.62 6.41
C MET A 216 -8.22 4.62 5.57
N SER A 217 -7.24 3.93 6.19
CA SER A 217 -6.44 2.91 5.53
C SER A 217 -7.29 1.72 5.09
N MET A 218 -8.18 1.25 5.98
CA MET A 218 -9.14 0.18 5.70
C MET A 218 -10.08 0.56 4.56
N ALA A 219 -10.68 1.74 4.61
CA ALA A 219 -11.58 2.23 3.56
C ALA A 219 -10.86 2.34 2.21
N ALA A 220 -9.67 2.96 2.19
CA ALA A 220 -8.88 3.09 0.97
C ALA A 220 -8.54 1.73 0.35
N TYR A 221 -8.04 0.78 1.15
CA TYR A 221 -7.63 -0.51 0.62
C TYR A 221 -8.82 -1.44 0.29
N THR A 222 -9.93 -1.32 1.00
CA THR A 222 -11.18 -2.03 0.65
C THR A 222 -11.68 -1.62 -0.73
N ILE A 223 -11.61 -0.32 -1.06
CA ILE A 223 -11.92 0.17 -2.42
C ILE A 223 -10.96 -0.41 -3.45
N VAL A 224 -9.67 -0.51 -3.11
CA VAL A 224 -8.64 -1.10 -3.99
C VAL A 224 -8.91 -2.59 -4.22
N ILE A 225 -9.20 -3.37 -3.19
CA ILE A 225 -9.54 -4.79 -3.29
C ILE A 225 -10.79 -4.97 -4.15
N TRP A 226 -11.83 -4.17 -3.93
CA TRP A 226 -13.02 -4.17 -4.79
C TRP A 226 -12.68 -3.83 -6.24
N ALA A 227 -11.85 -2.82 -6.50
CA ALA A 227 -11.43 -2.49 -7.86
C ALA A 227 -10.66 -3.65 -8.53
N MET A 228 -9.87 -4.41 -7.77
CA MET A 228 -9.15 -5.59 -8.26
C MET A 228 -10.08 -6.77 -8.63
N THR A 229 -11.32 -6.79 -8.16
CA THR A 229 -12.31 -7.77 -8.64
C THR A 229 -12.91 -7.39 -9.99
N GLN A 230 -12.82 -6.11 -10.38
CA GLN A 230 -13.45 -5.55 -11.58
C GLN A 230 -12.47 -5.24 -12.72
N ALA A 231 -11.18 -5.11 -12.42
CA ALA A 231 -10.15 -4.73 -13.37
C ALA A 231 -8.86 -5.53 -13.18
N PRO A 232 -7.96 -5.56 -14.18
CA PRO A 232 -6.64 -6.19 -14.05
C PRO A 232 -5.89 -5.65 -12.83
N VAL A 233 -5.35 -6.56 -12.03
CA VAL A 233 -4.75 -6.25 -10.72
C VAL A 233 -3.58 -5.27 -10.87
N ALA A 234 -2.80 -5.44 -11.94
CA ALA A 234 -1.67 -4.58 -12.26
C ALA A 234 -2.08 -3.12 -12.54
N LEU A 235 -3.19 -2.89 -13.24
CA LEU A 235 -3.69 -1.54 -13.49
C LEU A 235 -4.11 -0.84 -12.19
N VAL A 236 -4.89 -1.56 -11.36
CA VAL A 236 -5.35 -1.02 -10.07
C VAL A 236 -4.16 -0.76 -9.14
N SER A 237 -3.17 -1.66 -9.11
CA SER A 237 -1.94 -1.51 -8.35
C SER A 237 -1.16 -0.26 -8.76
N ALA A 238 -0.98 -0.01 -10.06
CA ALA A 238 -0.29 1.19 -10.53
C ALA A 238 -1.07 2.48 -10.21
N LEU A 239 -2.39 2.47 -10.40
CA LEU A 239 -3.22 3.64 -10.08
C LEU A 239 -3.22 3.98 -8.59
N ARG A 240 -3.07 3.00 -7.71
CA ARG A 240 -2.88 3.25 -6.28
C ARG A 240 -1.63 4.09 -6.00
N GLU A 241 -0.59 3.97 -6.81
CA GLU A 241 0.64 4.77 -6.65
C GLU A 241 0.47 6.26 -6.95
N THR A 242 -0.67 6.66 -7.53
CA THR A 242 -1.03 8.09 -7.63
C THR A 242 -1.20 8.77 -6.27
N SER A 243 -1.27 8.01 -5.17
CA SER A 243 -1.25 8.52 -3.81
C SER A 243 -0.04 9.44 -3.56
N VAL A 244 1.06 9.21 -4.27
CA VAL A 244 2.27 10.04 -4.18
C VAL A 244 1.99 11.47 -4.67
N LEU A 245 1.16 11.66 -5.70
CA LEU A 245 0.75 12.98 -6.17
C LEU A 245 -0.02 13.74 -5.08
N PHE A 246 -0.97 13.06 -4.44
CA PHE A 246 -1.75 13.61 -3.33
C PHE A 246 -0.86 13.90 -2.11
N ALA A 247 0.11 13.03 -1.81
CA ALA A 247 1.05 13.27 -0.72
C ALA A 247 1.93 14.51 -0.97
N VAL A 248 2.40 14.70 -2.21
CA VAL A 248 3.14 15.92 -2.60
C VAL A 248 2.24 17.15 -2.47
N LEU A 249 1.00 17.10 -2.94
CA LEU A 249 0.04 18.20 -2.83
C LEU A 249 -0.22 18.57 -1.36
N LEU A 250 -0.49 17.58 -0.50
CA LEU A 250 -0.71 17.79 0.93
C LEU A 250 0.55 18.35 1.60
N GLY A 251 1.75 17.88 1.22
CA GLY A 251 3.02 18.42 1.73
C GLY A 251 3.21 19.90 1.38
N VAL A 252 2.87 20.31 0.16
CA VAL A 252 2.97 21.72 -0.23
C VAL A 252 1.89 22.58 0.44
N VAL A 253 0.63 22.12 0.45
CA VAL A 253 -0.50 22.93 0.94
C VAL A 253 -0.55 22.99 2.46
N LEU A 254 -0.44 21.84 3.14
CA LEU A 254 -0.57 21.76 4.60
C LEU A 254 0.76 21.99 5.32
N LEU A 255 1.85 21.41 4.80
CA LEU A 255 3.16 21.49 5.43
C LEU A 255 4.03 22.64 4.90
N LYS A 256 3.56 23.36 3.87
CA LYS A 256 4.28 24.48 3.23
C LYS A 256 5.69 24.09 2.76
N GLU A 257 5.86 22.83 2.35
CA GLU A 257 7.14 22.35 1.83
C GLU A 257 7.44 22.97 0.46
N PRO A 258 8.70 23.39 0.19
CA PRO A 258 9.06 23.92 -1.11
C PRO A 258 9.00 22.82 -2.18
N LEU A 259 8.26 23.09 -3.26
CA LEU A 259 8.14 22.19 -4.40
C LEU A 259 9.42 22.26 -5.25
N ARG A 260 10.18 21.17 -5.27
CA ARG A 260 11.42 21.09 -6.07
C ARG A 260 11.09 20.78 -7.55
N PRO A 261 11.84 21.33 -8.53
CA PRO A 261 11.59 21.09 -9.96
C PRO A 261 11.57 19.60 -10.34
N ILE A 262 12.43 18.78 -9.74
CA ILE A 262 12.45 17.33 -9.99
C ILE A 262 11.15 16.64 -9.53
N ARG A 263 10.53 17.11 -8.44
CA ARG A 263 9.24 16.58 -7.97
C ARG A 263 8.11 17.01 -8.89
N VAL A 264 8.16 18.22 -9.47
CA VAL A 264 7.21 18.66 -10.51
C VAL A 264 7.29 17.73 -11.72
N LEU A 265 8.50 17.51 -12.25
CA LEU A 265 8.71 16.62 -13.38
C LEU A 265 8.20 15.21 -13.09
N ALA A 266 8.54 14.65 -11.92
CA ALA A 266 8.04 13.36 -11.48
C ALA A 266 6.50 13.32 -11.43
N CYS A 267 5.85 14.35 -10.88
CA CYS A 267 4.39 14.43 -10.83
C CYS A 267 3.76 14.47 -12.24
N VAL A 268 4.35 15.24 -13.16
CA VAL A 268 3.89 15.31 -14.56
C VAL A 268 4.01 13.96 -15.25
N VAL A 269 5.15 13.27 -15.08
CA VAL A 269 5.38 11.93 -15.65
C VAL A 269 4.39 10.90 -15.10
N ILE A 270 4.15 10.90 -13.78
CA ILE A 270 3.14 10.03 -13.16
C ILE A 270 1.76 10.32 -13.73
N ALA A 271 1.35 11.60 -13.80
CA ALA A 271 0.05 11.99 -14.34
C ALA A 271 -0.12 11.58 -15.81
N ALA A 272 0.93 11.72 -16.63
CA ALA A 272 0.92 11.26 -18.02
C ALA A 272 0.72 9.73 -18.10
N GLY A 273 1.42 8.95 -17.27
CA GLY A 273 1.24 7.49 -17.19
C GLY A 273 -0.20 7.11 -16.84
N VAL A 274 -0.81 7.79 -15.85
CA VAL A 274 -2.22 7.59 -15.45
C VAL A 274 -3.19 7.86 -16.60
N VAL A 275 -2.98 8.95 -17.34
CA VAL A 275 -3.83 9.31 -18.49
C VAL A 275 -3.71 8.25 -19.59
N VAL A 276 -2.49 7.83 -19.92
CA VAL A 276 -2.27 6.76 -20.91
C VAL A 276 -2.97 5.47 -20.49
N MET A 277 -2.84 5.05 -19.23
CA MET A 277 -3.53 3.87 -18.71
C MET A 277 -5.07 3.99 -18.73
N LYS A 278 -5.62 5.20 -18.58
CA LYS A 278 -7.07 5.42 -18.60
C LYS A 278 -7.64 5.42 -20.02
N LEU A 279 -6.86 5.84 -21.01
CA LEU A 279 -7.25 5.90 -22.42
C LEU A 279 -7.15 4.55 -23.13
N ALA A 280 -6.39 3.61 -22.56
CA ALA A 280 -6.35 2.20 -22.98
C ALA A 280 -7.59 1.42 -22.49
#